data_AF-A0A5C9E670-F1
#
_entry.id   AF-A0A5C9E670-F1
#
_cell.length_a   1.000
_cell.length_b   1.000
_cell.length_c   1.000
_cell.angle_alpha   90.00
_cell.angle_beta   90.00
_cell.angle_gamma   90.00
#
_symmetry.space_group_name_H-M   'P 1'
#
loop_
_entity.id
_entity.type
_entity.pdbx_description
1 polymer ?
#
loop_
_entity_poly.entity_id
_entity_poly.type
_entity_poly.pdbx_seq_one_letter_code
_entity_poly.pdbx_strand_id
1 'polypeptide(L)'
;MRYALGIIIGFILSGIVFMGYAVIKLLGYGITDYAVLQSIWGLFLLWTIISVMILVVPLILTFAIQRSLFREFLLFEIGGLALFSPMWFLFASEITGTSVVEVLTTGVDNALPAAGPGGSVVGVDMGSTLLIPILVVMLIVGLIILRPSFILEHSISTPKKSKPKKTKADEEPVSIEEAMPDVSPPKADEESISELRSTLNELGVGGASIDALLGAGYSSVTEVIAASPEKLATALGIDRKSAEDLQLKVQKKAFFGGL
;
A
#
# COMPACT_ATOMS: atom_id res chain seq x y z
N MET A 1 -6.00 -4.10 1.06
CA MET A 1 -6.89 -2.92 1.08
C MET A 1 -6.33 -1.71 1.85
N ARG A 2 -5.63 -1.87 2.97
CA ARG A 2 -5.08 -0.75 3.79
C ARG A 2 -4.19 0.25 3.01
N TYR A 3 -3.35 -0.26 2.10
CA TYR A 3 -2.47 0.54 1.23
C TYR A 3 -3.21 1.57 0.38
N ALA A 4 -4.33 1.19 -0.22
CA ALA A 4 -5.10 2.08 -1.09
C ALA A 4 -5.70 3.24 -0.31
N LEU A 5 -6.14 2.99 0.92
CA LEU A 5 -6.77 3.99 1.77
C LEU A 5 -5.77 5.07 2.22
N GLY A 6 -4.53 4.68 2.57
CA GLY A 6 -3.47 5.63 2.92
C GLY A 6 -3.05 6.54 1.77
N ILE A 7 -2.96 5.98 0.55
CA ILE A 7 -2.67 6.75 -0.68
C ILE A 7 -3.80 7.74 -0.98
N ILE A 8 -5.06 7.30 -0.88
CA ILE A 8 -6.24 8.15 -1.09
C ILE A 8 -6.27 9.30 -0.08
N ILE A 9 -5.97 9.03 1.20
CA ILE A 9 -5.90 10.05 2.23
C ILE A 9 -4.83 11.09 1.89
N GLY A 10 -3.62 10.66 1.51
CA GLY A 10 -2.56 11.58 1.09
C GLY A 10 -2.93 12.44 -0.12
N PHE A 11 -3.64 11.86 -1.09
CA PHE A 11 -4.16 12.57 -2.25
C PHE A 11 -5.20 13.63 -1.85
N ILE A 12 -6.19 13.27 -1.05
CA ILE A 12 -7.27 14.16 -0.62
C ILE A 12 -6.72 15.29 0.27
N LEU A 13 -5.87 14.95 1.24
CA LEU A 13 -5.26 15.93 2.14
C LEU A 13 -4.44 16.98 1.39
N SER A 14 -3.55 16.53 0.49
CA SER A 14 -2.79 17.43 -0.37
C SER A 14 -3.74 18.33 -1.17
N GLY A 15 -4.78 17.75 -1.76
CA GLY A 15 -5.76 18.49 -2.55
C GLY A 15 -6.49 19.57 -1.75
N ILE A 16 -6.99 19.24 -0.57
CA ILE A 16 -7.67 20.21 0.31
C ILE A 16 -6.74 21.38 0.62
N VAL A 17 -5.48 21.10 0.99
CA VAL A 17 -4.50 22.13 1.36
C VAL A 17 -4.23 23.08 0.20
N PHE A 18 -3.86 22.56 -0.98
CA PHE A 18 -3.53 23.39 -2.15
C PHE A 18 -4.75 24.09 -2.74
N MET A 19 -5.93 23.45 -2.74
CA MET A 19 -7.16 24.09 -3.20
C MET A 19 -7.59 25.23 -2.26
N GLY A 20 -7.37 25.10 -0.95
CA GLY A 20 -7.62 26.21 -0.03
C GLY A 20 -6.73 27.42 -0.32
N TYR A 21 -5.44 27.20 -0.59
CA TYR A 21 -4.55 28.29 -1.04
C TYR A 21 -4.99 28.89 -2.38
N ALA A 22 -5.47 28.05 -3.32
CA ALA A 22 -6.00 28.52 -4.59
C ALA A 22 -7.19 29.46 -4.41
N VAL A 23 -8.15 29.09 -3.56
CA VAL A 23 -9.32 29.92 -3.26
C VAL A 23 -8.89 31.26 -2.64
N ILE A 24 -7.97 31.24 -1.69
CA ILE A 24 -7.47 32.47 -1.03
C ILE A 24 -6.77 33.38 -2.04
N LYS A 25 -5.95 32.82 -2.94
CA LYS A 25 -5.29 33.57 -4.00
C LYS A 25 -6.29 34.19 -4.97
N LEU A 26 -7.33 33.45 -5.36
CA LEU A 26 -8.41 33.96 -6.22
C LEU A 26 -9.19 35.09 -5.53
N LEU A 27 -9.42 35.00 -4.22
CA LEU A 27 -10.05 36.08 -3.45
C LEU A 27 -9.23 37.37 -3.46
N GLY A 28 -7.90 37.28 -3.52
CA GLY A 28 -7.00 38.44 -3.60
C GLY A 28 -6.83 39.01 -5.01
N TYR A 29 -7.34 38.33 -6.04
CA TYR A 29 -7.09 38.72 -7.42
C TYR A 29 -7.77 40.05 -7.76
N GLY A 30 -6.98 41.02 -8.24
CA GLY A 30 -7.47 42.33 -8.67
C GLY A 30 -7.85 43.29 -7.53
N ILE A 31 -7.60 42.94 -6.27
CA ILE A 31 -7.87 43.82 -5.13
C ILE A 31 -6.71 44.80 -4.93
N THR A 32 -7.03 46.09 -4.92
CA THR A 32 -6.05 47.18 -4.72
C THR A 32 -6.19 47.88 -3.37
N ASP A 33 -7.25 47.60 -2.60
CA ASP A 33 -7.43 48.14 -1.25
C ASP A 33 -6.53 47.41 -0.26
N TYR A 34 -5.66 48.18 0.39
CA TYR A 34 -4.72 47.68 1.39
C TYR A 34 -5.39 47.00 2.58
N ALA A 35 -6.53 47.52 3.07
CA ALA A 35 -7.21 46.96 4.23
C ALA A 35 -7.77 45.56 3.94
N VAL A 36 -8.29 45.38 2.71
CA VAL A 36 -8.80 44.10 2.24
C VAL A 36 -7.65 43.12 1.98
N LEU A 37 -6.54 43.60 1.40
CA LEU A 37 -5.35 42.77 1.16
C LEU A 37 -4.76 42.22 2.47
N GLN A 38 -4.72 43.04 3.53
CA GLN A 38 -4.30 42.61 4.88
C GLN A 38 -5.24 41.55 5.47
N SER A 39 -6.55 41.66 5.23
CA SER A 39 -7.51 40.66 5.68
C SER A 39 -7.31 39.31 4.97
N ILE A 40 -6.99 39.33 3.67
CA ILE A 40 -6.69 38.14 2.86
C ILE A 40 -5.36 37.52 3.29
N TRP A 41 -4.35 38.34 3.61
CA TRP A 41 -3.11 37.86 4.22
C TRP A 41 -3.37 37.15 5.56
N GLY A 42 -4.23 37.72 6.41
CA GLY A 42 -4.67 37.07 7.64
C GLY A 42 -5.36 35.72 7.39
N LEU A 43 -6.20 35.64 6.35
CA LEU A 43 -6.83 34.39 5.94
C LEU A 43 -5.81 33.35 5.44
N PHE A 44 -4.80 33.79 4.69
CA PHE A 44 -3.68 32.96 4.26
C PHE A 44 -2.91 32.38 5.46
N LEU A 45 -2.58 33.20 6.45
CA LEU A 45 -1.90 32.75 7.67
C LEU A 45 -2.75 31.76 8.46
N LEU A 46 -4.04 32.05 8.63
CA LEU A 46 -4.98 31.16 9.29
C LEU A 46 -5.08 29.81 8.57
N TRP A 47 -5.20 29.82 7.25
CA TRP A 47 -5.26 28.60 6.45
C TRP A 47 -3.95 27.81 6.51
N THR A 48 -2.81 28.49 6.57
CA THR A 48 -1.50 27.84 6.76
C THR A 48 -1.48 27.05 8.08
N ILE A 49 -1.93 27.66 9.18
CA ILE A 49 -2.01 27.00 10.49
C ILE A 49 -3.00 25.83 10.44
N ILE A 50 -4.19 26.02 9.88
CA ILE A 50 -5.20 24.96 9.73
C ILE A 50 -4.62 23.79 8.92
N SER A 51 -3.92 24.06 7.83
CA SER A 51 -3.29 23.05 6.99
C SER A 51 -2.27 22.22 7.78
N VAL A 52 -1.41 22.87 8.56
CA VAL A 52 -0.46 22.17 9.44
C VAL A 52 -1.20 21.31 10.47
N MET A 53 -2.27 21.83 11.08
CA MET A 53 -3.06 21.11 12.07
C MET A 53 -3.76 19.88 11.47
N ILE A 54 -4.32 19.99 10.27
CA ILE A 54 -4.98 18.88 9.57
C ILE A 54 -4.00 17.73 9.28
N LEU A 55 -2.72 18.03 9.08
CA LEU A 55 -1.68 16.99 8.88
C LEU A 55 -1.16 16.45 10.23
N VAL A 56 -0.88 17.32 11.18
CA VAL A 56 -0.22 16.92 12.43
C VAL A 56 -1.17 16.26 13.43
N VAL A 57 -2.42 16.72 13.54
CA VAL A 57 -3.38 16.21 14.54
C VAL A 57 -3.72 14.73 14.33
N PRO A 58 -4.05 14.25 13.11
CA PRO A 58 -4.29 12.82 12.89
C PRO A 58 -3.06 11.97 13.23
N LEU A 59 -1.87 12.48 12.95
CA LEU A 59 -0.61 11.80 13.26
C LEU A 59 -0.40 11.66 14.78
N ILE A 60 -0.65 12.74 15.54
CA ILE A 60 -0.59 12.74 17.02
C ILE A 60 -1.65 11.81 17.62
N LEU A 61 -2.89 11.83 17.11
CA LEU A 61 -3.95 10.95 17.57
C LEU A 61 -3.61 9.48 17.31
N THR A 62 -3.09 9.16 16.13
CA THR A 62 -2.63 7.82 15.79
C THR A 62 -1.48 7.39 16.69
N PHE A 63 -0.55 8.29 17.02
CA PHE A 63 0.52 8.02 17.97
C PHE A 63 0.01 7.73 19.38
N ALA A 64 -1.00 8.46 19.84
CA ALA A 64 -1.56 8.30 21.18
C ALA A 64 -2.40 7.02 21.31
N ILE A 65 -3.22 6.72 20.30
CA ILE A 65 -4.24 5.65 20.38
C ILE A 65 -3.74 4.33 19.78
N GLN A 66 -2.98 4.37 18.68
CA GLN A 66 -2.61 3.19 17.88
C GLN A 66 -1.13 3.18 17.51
N ARG A 67 -0.25 3.16 18.52
CA ARG A 67 1.23 3.15 18.35
C ARG A 67 1.76 2.09 17.39
N SER A 68 1.11 0.93 17.30
CA SER A 68 1.52 -0.16 16.40
C SER A 68 1.30 0.17 14.92
N LEU A 69 0.32 1.02 14.60
CA LEU A 69 0.00 1.44 13.24
C LEU A 69 0.58 2.81 12.88
N PHE A 70 1.05 3.57 13.89
CA PHE A 70 1.63 4.90 13.71
C PHE A 70 2.71 4.94 12.63
N ARG A 71 3.66 4.00 12.64
CA ARG A 71 4.74 3.98 11.63
C ARG A 71 4.22 3.79 10.21
N GLU A 72 3.28 2.86 10.04
CA GLU A 72 2.67 2.59 8.74
C GLU A 72 1.84 3.79 8.27
N PHE A 73 1.05 4.39 9.16
CA PHE A 73 0.29 5.60 8.86
C PHE A 73 1.18 6.78 8.49
N LEU A 74 2.27 7.00 9.24
CA LEU A 74 3.24 8.05 8.97
C LEU A 74 3.94 7.86 7.62
N LEU A 75 4.29 6.63 7.25
CA LEU A 75 4.86 6.35 5.93
C LEU A 75 3.86 6.65 4.81
N PHE A 76 2.59 6.28 4.99
CA PHE A 76 1.56 6.60 4.00
C PHE A 76 1.27 8.10 3.89
N GLU A 77 1.23 8.81 5.02
CA GLU A 77 0.99 10.24 5.03
C GLU A 77 2.15 11.01 4.41
N ILE A 78 3.39 10.73 4.81
CA ILE A 78 4.58 11.38 4.23
C ILE A 78 4.72 11.02 2.76
N GLY A 79 4.60 9.73 2.41
CA GLY A 79 4.72 9.28 1.03
C GLY A 79 3.61 9.85 0.14
N GLY A 80 2.38 9.86 0.63
CA GLY A 80 1.21 10.42 -0.04
C GLY A 80 1.32 11.92 -0.25
N LEU A 81 1.65 12.68 0.79
CA LEU A 81 1.88 14.11 0.70
C LEU A 81 3.02 14.41 -0.29
N ALA A 82 4.14 13.71 -0.18
CA ALA A 82 5.29 13.93 -1.06
C ALA A 82 4.96 13.64 -2.53
N LEU A 83 4.21 12.58 -2.82
CA LEU A 83 3.85 12.23 -4.18
C LEU A 83 2.80 13.18 -4.79
N PHE A 84 1.76 13.54 -4.02
CA PHE A 84 0.61 14.27 -4.55
C PHE A 84 0.69 15.78 -4.39
N SER A 85 1.49 16.31 -3.47
CA SER A 85 1.64 17.75 -3.30
C SER A 85 2.15 18.45 -4.55
N PRO A 86 3.18 17.96 -5.27
CA PRO A 86 3.63 18.59 -6.50
C PRO A 86 2.51 18.67 -7.55
N MET A 87 1.76 17.59 -7.72
CA MET A 87 0.65 17.54 -8.67
C MET A 87 -0.46 18.52 -8.30
N TRP A 88 -0.90 18.55 -7.03
CA TRP A 88 -1.93 19.47 -6.56
C TRP A 88 -1.49 20.93 -6.60
N PHE A 89 -0.22 21.21 -6.31
CA PHE A 89 0.36 22.53 -6.45
C PHE A 89 0.26 23.05 -7.90
N LEU A 90 0.60 22.21 -8.88
CA LEU A 90 0.51 22.57 -10.30
C LEU A 90 -0.95 22.79 -10.73
N PHE A 91 -1.87 21.91 -10.32
CA PHE A 91 -3.30 22.09 -10.60
C PHE A 91 -3.88 23.35 -9.96
N ALA A 92 -3.56 23.61 -8.69
CA ALA A 92 -3.98 24.82 -7.99
C ALA A 92 -3.47 26.08 -8.69
N SER A 93 -2.22 26.05 -9.19
CA SER A 93 -1.63 27.17 -9.93
C SER A 93 -2.42 27.49 -11.19
N GLU A 94 -2.72 26.50 -12.02
CA GLU A 94 -3.55 26.66 -13.24
C GLU A 94 -4.94 27.21 -12.91
N ILE A 95 -5.59 26.66 -11.89
CA ILE A 95 -6.93 27.13 -11.47
C ILE A 95 -6.91 28.60 -11.03
N THR A 96 -5.80 29.05 -10.42
CA THR A 96 -5.63 30.45 -9.99
C THR A 96 -5.27 31.40 -11.13
N GLY A 97 -5.12 30.89 -12.37
CA GLY A 97 -4.76 31.68 -13.54
C GLY A 97 -3.26 31.97 -13.68
N THR A 98 -2.41 31.36 -12.85
CA THR A 98 -0.95 31.43 -13.03
C THR A 98 -0.49 30.18 -13.76
N SER A 99 0.07 30.35 -14.94
CA SER A 99 0.49 29.20 -15.75
C SER A 99 1.57 28.40 -15.02
N VAL A 100 1.54 27.08 -15.16
CA VAL A 100 2.58 26.19 -14.61
C VAL A 100 3.97 26.58 -15.12
N VAL A 101 4.07 27.02 -16.37
CA VAL A 101 5.34 27.45 -16.96
C VAL A 101 5.88 28.68 -16.24
N GLU A 102 5.04 29.66 -15.93
CA GLU A 102 5.42 30.84 -15.16
C GLU A 102 5.90 30.45 -13.76
N VAL A 103 5.11 29.68 -13.03
CA VAL A 103 5.48 29.21 -11.68
C VAL A 103 6.81 28.47 -11.66
N LEU A 104 7.08 27.63 -12.67
CA LEU A 104 8.34 26.88 -12.76
C LEU A 104 9.53 27.74 -13.22
N THR A 105 9.31 28.89 -13.85
CA THR A 105 10.40 29.74 -14.36
C THR A 105 10.72 30.88 -13.41
N THR A 106 9.71 31.57 -12.88
CA THR A 106 9.87 32.74 -12.00
C THR A 106 9.75 32.37 -10.52
N GLY A 107 8.96 31.35 -10.19
CA GLY A 107 8.70 30.93 -8.82
C GLY A 107 7.31 31.35 -8.34
N VAL A 108 7.14 31.45 -7.02
CA VAL A 108 5.88 31.87 -6.37
C VAL A 108 6.16 33.01 -5.40
N ASP A 109 5.46 34.11 -5.57
CA ASP A 109 5.56 35.26 -4.66
C ASP A 109 4.80 35.00 -3.36
N ASN A 110 5.34 35.49 -2.24
CA ASN A 110 4.77 35.35 -0.90
C ASN A 110 4.36 33.92 -0.54
N ALA A 111 5.12 32.93 -1.04
CA ALA A 111 4.80 31.52 -0.94
C ALA A 111 4.77 31.00 0.50
N LEU A 112 5.62 31.56 1.37
CA LEU A 112 5.80 31.09 2.74
C LEU A 112 5.74 32.24 3.74
N PRO A 113 5.03 32.09 4.87
CA PRO A 113 5.11 33.04 5.96
C PRO A 113 6.45 32.89 6.69
N ALA A 114 7.16 34.00 6.89
CA ALA A 114 8.38 34.06 7.68
C ALA A 114 8.36 35.24 8.66
N ALA A 115 9.20 35.15 9.69
CA ALA A 115 9.40 36.23 10.64
C ALA A 115 10.13 37.40 9.95
N GLY A 116 9.44 38.54 9.87
CA GLY A 116 9.97 39.79 9.36
C GLY A 116 10.58 40.66 10.44
N PRO A 117 11.21 41.78 10.05
CA PRO A 117 11.73 42.77 10.98
C PRO A 117 10.62 43.28 11.92
N GLY A 118 10.94 43.44 13.21
CA GLY A 118 10.02 43.98 14.21
C GLY A 118 8.91 43.04 14.68
N GLY A 119 9.00 41.73 14.40
CA GLY A 119 8.03 40.72 14.85
C GLY A 119 6.79 40.59 13.95
N SER A 120 6.80 41.21 12.78
CA SER A 120 5.77 41.04 11.75
C SER A 120 5.92 39.68 11.04
N VAL A 121 4.84 39.18 10.44
CA VAL A 121 4.89 38.00 9.56
C VAL A 121 4.78 38.48 8.12
N VAL A 122 5.82 38.23 7.33
CA VAL A 122 5.94 38.63 5.92
C VAL A 122 5.95 37.41 5.01
N GLY A 123 5.49 37.57 3.79
CA GLY A 123 5.63 36.55 2.75
C GLY A 123 7.05 36.53 2.21
N VAL A 124 7.57 35.32 1.98
CA VAL A 124 8.86 35.09 1.33
C VAL A 124 8.61 34.45 -0.01
N ASP A 125 9.25 34.99 -1.03
CA ASP A 125 9.17 34.48 -2.40
C ASP A 125 9.97 33.19 -2.53
N MET A 126 9.40 32.24 -3.25
CA MET A 126 10.01 30.94 -3.52
C MET A 126 10.41 30.86 -4.98
N GLY A 127 11.66 31.22 -5.27
CA GLY A 127 12.21 31.21 -6.62
C GLY A 127 12.25 29.81 -7.23
N SER A 128 12.22 29.75 -8.56
CA SER A 128 12.26 28.51 -9.35
C SER A 128 13.46 27.60 -9.05
N THR A 129 14.61 28.20 -8.74
CA THR A 129 15.86 27.50 -8.38
C THR A 129 15.72 26.65 -7.12
N LEU A 130 14.83 27.03 -6.20
CA LEU A 130 14.52 26.26 -4.99
C LEU A 130 13.26 25.41 -5.19
N LEU A 131 12.25 25.95 -5.85
CA LEU A 131 10.96 25.30 -6.08
C LEU A 131 11.11 24.00 -6.88
N ILE A 132 11.76 24.02 -8.04
CA ILE A 132 11.88 22.85 -8.92
C ILE A 132 12.57 21.68 -8.20
N PRO A 133 13.75 21.86 -7.57
CA PRO A 133 14.40 20.77 -6.85
C PRO A 133 13.51 20.20 -5.73
N ILE A 134 12.79 21.04 -4.99
CA ILE A 134 11.88 20.58 -3.94
C ILE A 134 10.76 19.72 -4.52
N LEU A 135 10.11 20.16 -5.59
CA LEU A 135 9.05 19.38 -6.24
C LEU A 135 9.56 18.03 -6.74
N VAL A 136 10.76 17.99 -7.34
CA VAL A 136 11.40 16.76 -7.82
C VAL A 136 11.75 15.83 -6.65
N VAL A 137 12.34 16.36 -5.58
CA VAL A 137 12.67 15.59 -4.37
C VAL A 137 11.41 15.01 -3.74
N MET A 138 10.33 15.80 -3.62
CA MET A 138 9.06 15.32 -3.10
C MET A 138 8.51 14.17 -3.95
N LEU A 139 8.56 14.28 -5.28
CA LEU A 139 8.10 13.22 -6.18
C LEU A 139 8.94 11.94 -6.02
N ILE A 140 10.27 12.06 -5.97
CA ILE A 140 11.19 10.92 -5.76
C ILE A 140 10.94 10.26 -4.40
N VAL A 141 10.85 11.05 -3.32
CA VAL A 141 10.59 10.57 -1.97
C VAL A 141 9.23 9.86 -1.91
N GLY A 142 8.20 10.44 -2.50
CA GLY A 142 6.87 9.85 -2.59
C GLY A 142 6.89 8.50 -3.31
N LEU A 143 7.57 8.42 -4.46
CA LEU A 143 7.72 7.16 -5.23
C LEU A 143 8.49 6.08 -4.45
N ILE A 144 9.53 6.46 -3.72
CA ILE A 144 10.34 5.52 -2.93
C ILE A 144 9.54 5.01 -1.73
N ILE A 145 8.94 5.92 -0.95
CA ILE A 145 8.23 5.57 0.29
C ILE A 145 6.97 4.77 0.00
N LEU A 146 6.20 5.14 -1.03
CA LEU A 146 4.95 4.45 -1.39
C LEU A 146 5.17 3.14 -2.15
N ARG A 147 6.43 2.78 -2.46
CA ARG A 147 6.72 1.50 -3.11
C ARG A 147 6.30 0.35 -2.18
N PRO A 148 5.52 -0.64 -2.66
CA PRO A 148 5.06 -1.75 -1.82
C PRO A 148 6.20 -2.49 -1.10
N SER A 149 7.35 -2.61 -1.77
CA SER A 149 8.58 -3.22 -1.23
C SER A 149 9.08 -2.51 0.03
N PHE A 150 9.09 -1.17 0.01
CA PHE A 150 9.61 -0.35 1.10
C PHE A 150 8.68 -0.39 2.32
N ILE A 151 7.37 -0.33 2.08
CA ILE A 151 6.36 -0.38 3.14
C ILE A 151 6.37 -1.75 3.82
N LEU A 152 6.53 -2.85 3.07
CA LEU A 152 6.62 -4.19 3.65
C LEU A 152 7.87 -4.40 4.52
N GLU A 153 8.97 -3.72 4.19
CA GLU A 153 10.22 -3.78 4.95
C GLU A 153 10.19 -2.91 6.22
N HIS A 154 9.46 -1.79 6.18
CA HIS A 154 9.43 -0.80 7.26
C HIS A 154 8.13 -0.77 8.07
N SER A 155 7.06 -1.46 7.63
CA SER A 155 5.88 -1.73 8.44
C SER A 155 6.20 -2.80 9.48
N ILE A 156 5.71 -2.60 10.71
CA ILE A 156 5.79 -3.57 11.81
C ILE A 156 5.05 -4.87 11.45
N SER A 157 4.19 -4.83 10.42
CA SER A 157 3.46 -5.96 9.90
C SER A 157 4.28 -6.81 8.93
N THR A 158 5.52 -7.15 9.27
CA THR A 158 6.09 -8.39 8.75
C THR A 158 5.29 -9.54 9.38
N PRO A 159 4.56 -10.40 8.63
CA PRO A 159 4.47 -11.77 9.08
C PRO A 159 5.93 -12.20 9.26
N LYS A 160 6.29 -12.71 10.44
CA LYS A 160 7.58 -13.37 10.62
C LYS A 160 7.77 -14.26 9.39
N LYS A 161 8.66 -13.88 8.46
CA LYS A 161 9.41 -14.87 7.73
C LYS A 161 10.05 -15.64 8.86
N SER A 162 9.49 -16.80 9.18
CA SER A 162 10.18 -17.77 10.01
C SER A 162 11.54 -17.89 9.36
N LYS A 163 12.56 -17.31 10.01
CA LYS A 163 13.94 -17.69 9.69
C LYS A 163 13.88 -19.22 9.77
N PRO A 164 14.34 -19.96 8.74
CA PRO A 164 14.59 -21.37 8.94
C PRO A 164 15.51 -21.41 10.15
N LYS A 165 15.00 -21.96 11.26
CA LYS A 165 15.77 -22.15 12.47
C LYS A 165 16.91 -23.03 11.97
N LYS A 166 18.13 -22.48 11.91
CA LYS A 166 19.33 -23.31 11.77
C LYS A 166 19.34 -24.13 13.05
N THR A 167 18.69 -25.27 13.02
CA THR A 167 18.83 -26.30 14.03
C THR A 167 20.31 -26.63 14.03
N LYS A 168 20.99 -26.26 15.12
CA LYS A 168 22.29 -26.86 15.42
C LYS A 168 22.05 -28.37 15.39
N ALA A 169 22.71 -29.04 14.45
CA ALA A 169 22.88 -30.47 14.50
C ALA A 169 23.67 -30.76 15.79
N ASP A 170 23.05 -31.55 16.66
CA ASP A 170 23.57 -32.27 17.83
C ASP A 170 22.63 -32.05 19.01
N GLU A 171 21.52 -32.77 18.99
CA GLU A 171 20.89 -33.39 20.15
C GLU A 171 19.80 -34.35 19.62
N GLU A 172 19.79 -35.55 20.17
CA GLU A 172 19.04 -36.73 19.72
C GLU A 172 17.52 -36.47 19.59
N PRO A 173 16.81 -37.12 18.64
CA PRO A 173 15.40 -36.85 18.40
C PRO A 173 14.53 -37.38 19.56
N VAL A 174 14.01 -36.47 20.39
CA VAL A 174 12.86 -36.74 21.26
C VAL A 174 11.60 -36.73 20.41
N SER A 175 10.81 -37.79 20.49
CA SER A 175 9.64 -38.04 19.64
C SER A 175 8.51 -37.03 19.87
N ILE A 176 7.79 -36.69 18.80
CA ILE A 176 6.72 -35.68 18.74
C ILE A 176 5.37 -36.37 18.98
N GLU A 177 5.22 -37.07 20.10
CA GLU A 177 3.99 -37.83 20.38
C GLU A 177 3.15 -37.26 21.54
N GLU A 178 3.64 -36.25 22.27
CA GLU A 178 3.06 -35.96 23.60
C GLU A 178 2.39 -34.58 23.80
N ALA A 179 2.05 -33.84 22.73
CA ALA A 179 1.43 -32.51 22.90
C ALA A 179 0.38 -32.08 21.85
N MET A 180 -0.36 -33.01 21.26
CA MET A 180 -1.58 -32.69 20.50
C MET A 180 -2.73 -33.60 20.99
N PRO A 181 -3.94 -33.09 21.28
CA PRO A 181 -5.10 -33.95 21.35
C PRO A 181 -5.22 -34.68 20.01
N ASP A 182 -5.34 -36.00 20.08
CA ASP A 182 -5.30 -36.97 18.98
C ASP A 182 -6.40 -36.66 17.94
N VAL A 183 -6.13 -35.73 17.03
CA VAL A 183 -6.86 -35.59 15.78
C VAL A 183 -6.14 -36.46 14.77
N SER A 184 -6.58 -37.71 14.72
CA SER A 184 -6.18 -38.66 13.71
C SER A 184 -6.34 -38.00 12.32
N PRO A 185 -5.31 -38.05 11.44
CA PRO A 185 -5.48 -37.65 10.05
C PRO A 185 -6.70 -38.39 9.49
N PRO A 186 -7.58 -37.74 8.72
CA PRO A 186 -8.73 -38.41 8.11
C PRO A 186 -8.20 -39.61 7.34
N LYS A 187 -8.61 -40.81 7.77
CA LYS A 187 -8.30 -42.04 7.03
C LYS A 187 -8.93 -41.89 5.65
N ALA A 188 -8.17 -42.31 4.62
CA ALA A 188 -8.66 -42.35 3.26
C ALA A 188 -9.90 -43.26 3.18
N ASP A 189 -11.09 -42.66 3.24
CA ASP A 189 -12.33 -43.37 2.99
C ASP A 189 -12.50 -43.57 1.48
N GLU A 190 -13.03 -44.72 1.06
CA GLU A 190 -13.28 -45.04 -0.36
C GLU A 190 -14.11 -43.95 -1.07
N GLU A 191 -14.94 -43.24 -0.29
CA GLU A 191 -15.71 -42.09 -0.73
C GLU A 191 -14.82 -40.92 -1.18
N SER A 192 -13.77 -40.58 -0.43
CA SER A 192 -12.82 -39.50 -0.78
C SER A 192 -12.05 -39.80 -2.07
N ILE A 193 -11.69 -41.06 -2.28
CA ILE A 193 -11.02 -41.52 -3.50
C ILE A 193 -11.99 -41.45 -4.69
N SER A 194 -13.26 -41.83 -4.48
CA SER A 194 -14.28 -41.75 -5.52
C SER A 194 -14.61 -40.30 -5.92
N GLU A 195 -14.65 -39.38 -4.95
CA GLU A 195 -14.87 -37.95 -5.15
C GLU A 195 -13.70 -37.32 -5.90
N LEU A 196 -12.46 -37.68 -5.54
CA LEU A 196 -11.26 -37.27 -6.27
C LEU A 196 -11.30 -37.74 -7.72
N ARG A 197 -11.62 -39.02 -7.95
CA ARG A 197 -11.75 -39.58 -9.30
C ARG A 197 -12.84 -38.89 -10.12
N SER A 198 -14.02 -38.65 -9.54
CA SER A 198 -15.12 -37.94 -10.22
C SER A 198 -14.71 -36.51 -10.57
N THR A 199 -14.14 -35.79 -9.60
CA THR A 199 -13.74 -34.39 -9.76
C THR A 199 -12.71 -34.23 -10.85
N LEU A 200 -11.68 -35.08 -10.88
CA LEU A 200 -10.60 -35.04 -11.87
C LEU A 200 -11.06 -35.52 -13.26
N ASN A 201 -11.90 -36.54 -13.35
CA ASN A 201 -12.48 -37.00 -14.63
C ASN A 201 -13.32 -35.89 -15.30
N GLU A 202 -14.17 -35.24 -14.52
CA GLU A 202 -14.98 -34.11 -15.00
C GLU A 202 -14.13 -32.87 -15.37
N LEU A 203 -12.91 -32.74 -14.82
CA LEU A 203 -11.94 -31.71 -15.23
C LEU A 203 -11.12 -32.12 -16.48
N GLY A 204 -11.43 -33.28 -17.08
CA GLY A 204 -10.75 -33.79 -18.27
C GLY A 204 -9.35 -34.36 -17.99
N VAL A 205 -9.04 -34.70 -16.74
CA VAL A 205 -7.77 -35.32 -16.36
C VAL A 205 -7.79 -36.79 -16.78
N GLY A 206 -6.80 -37.23 -17.54
CA GLY A 206 -6.72 -38.62 -18.00
C GLY A 206 -6.54 -39.61 -16.85
N GLY A 207 -7.12 -40.81 -16.96
CA GLY A 207 -7.07 -41.85 -15.93
C GLY A 207 -5.65 -42.18 -15.45
N ALA A 208 -4.66 -42.16 -16.34
CA ALA A 208 -3.25 -42.38 -15.98
C ALA A 208 -2.70 -41.33 -15.00
N SER A 209 -3.13 -40.07 -15.12
CA SER A 209 -2.75 -38.98 -14.22
C SER A 209 -3.46 -39.09 -12.87
N ILE A 210 -4.70 -39.59 -12.86
CA ILE A 210 -5.45 -39.85 -11.63
C ILE A 210 -4.82 -40.99 -10.83
N ASP A 211 -4.44 -42.08 -11.50
CA ASP A 211 -3.77 -43.21 -10.87
C ASP A 211 -2.36 -42.84 -10.39
N ALA A 212 -1.66 -41.95 -11.10
CA ALA A 212 -0.38 -41.40 -10.64
C ALA A 212 -0.51 -40.56 -9.36
N LEU A 213 -1.59 -39.77 -9.23
CA LEU A 213 -1.86 -39.00 -8.00
C LEU A 213 -2.21 -39.92 -6.81
N LEU A 214 -3.05 -40.93 -7.05
CA LEU A 214 -3.36 -41.95 -6.03
C LEU A 214 -2.11 -42.72 -5.62
N GLY A 215 -1.26 -43.11 -6.58
CA GLY A 215 0.02 -43.76 -6.32
C GLY A 215 1.05 -42.89 -5.60
N ALA A 216 0.94 -41.57 -5.73
CA ALA A 216 1.75 -40.59 -5.00
C ALA A 216 1.20 -40.26 -3.59
N GLY A 217 0.11 -40.91 -3.17
CA GLY A 217 -0.48 -40.76 -1.84
C GLY A 217 -1.50 -39.64 -1.70
N TYR A 218 -1.99 -39.08 -2.81
CA TYR A 218 -3.09 -38.12 -2.79
C TYR A 218 -4.43 -38.87 -2.83
N SER A 219 -5.08 -38.98 -1.69
CA SER A 219 -6.31 -39.74 -1.47
C SER A 219 -7.58 -38.90 -1.50
N SER A 220 -7.46 -37.56 -1.47
CA SER A 220 -8.60 -36.64 -1.47
C SER A 220 -8.35 -35.36 -2.30
N VAL A 221 -9.45 -34.68 -2.67
CA VAL A 221 -9.42 -33.40 -3.40
C VAL A 221 -8.69 -32.31 -2.59
N THR A 222 -8.85 -32.31 -1.26
CA THR A 222 -8.19 -31.35 -0.36
C THR A 222 -6.68 -31.56 -0.32
N GLU A 223 -6.20 -32.80 -0.38
CA GLU A 223 -4.77 -33.11 -0.45
C GLU A 223 -4.14 -32.65 -1.76
N VAL A 224 -4.86 -32.75 -2.89
CA VAL A 224 -4.41 -32.21 -4.18
C VAL A 224 -4.37 -30.68 -4.16
N ILE A 225 -5.33 -30.02 -3.50
CA ILE A 225 -5.32 -28.55 -3.34
C ILE A 225 -4.20 -28.10 -2.39
N ALA A 226 -3.92 -28.86 -1.33
CA ALA A 226 -2.89 -28.54 -0.34
C ALA A 226 -1.47 -28.86 -0.83
N ALA A 227 -1.32 -29.67 -1.88
CA ALA A 227 -0.05 -29.99 -2.48
C ALA A 227 0.62 -28.75 -3.10
N SER A 228 1.96 -28.68 -3.07
CA SER A 228 2.66 -27.65 -3.84
C SER A 228 2.68 -28.03 -5.33
N PRO A 229 2.64 -27.05 -6.24
CA PRO A 229 2.69 -27.33 -7.67
C PRO A 229 3.93 -28.13 -8.09
N GLU A 230 5.06 -27.99 -7.38
CA GLU A 230 6.26 -28.77 -7.65
C GLU A 230 6.09 -30.26 -7.31
N LYS A 231 5.35 -30.57 -6.23
CA LYS A 231 5.06 -31.96 -5.86
C LYS A 231 4.07 -32.61 -6.83
N LEU A 232 3.06 -31.86 -7.25
CA LEU A 232 2.10 -32.31 -8.26
C LEU A 232 2.76 -32.54 -9.61
N ALA A 233 3.63 -31.61 -10.05
CA ALA A 233 4.41 -31.76 -11.27
C ALA A 233 5.28 -33.03 -11.27
N THR A 234 5.92 -33.30 -10.12
CA THR A 234 6.76 -34.50 -9.94
C THR A 234 5.92 -35.78 -9.94
N ALA A 235 4.78 -35.79 -9.25
CA ALA A 235 3.88 -36.94 -9.18
C ALA A 235 3.24 -37.28 -10.54
N LEU A 236 2.91 -36.25 -11.32
CA LEU A 236 2.24 -36.38 -12.61
C LEU A 236 3.19 -36.47 -13.81
N GLY A 237 4.48 -36.21 -13.61
CA GLY A 237 5.47 -36.14 -14.70
C GLY A 237 5.19 -35.00 -15.70
N ILE A 238 4.54 -33.92 -15.25
CA ILE A 238 4.17 -32.76 -16.07
C ILE A 238 5.01 -31.53 -15.73
N ASP A 239 4.98 -30.52 -16.59
CA ASP A 239 5.61 -29.24 -16.28
C ASP A 239 4.87 -28.51 -15.14
N ARG A 240 5.63 -27.69 -14.40
CA ARG A 240 5.12 -26.92 -13.26
C ARG A 240 3.90 -26.06 -13.62
N LYS A 241 3.86 -25.47 -14.81
CA LYS A 241 2.78 -24.56 -15.22
C LYS A 241 1.48 -25.32 -15.46
N SER A 242 1.57 -26.53 -16.03
CA SER A 242 0.44 -27.45 -16.16
C SER A 242 -0.05 -27.98 -14.81
N ALA A 243 0.84 -28.20 -13.85
CA ALA A 243 0.47 -28.58 -12.48
C ALA A 243 -0.23 -27.43 -11.72
N GLU A 244 0.24 -26.19 -11.89
CA GLU A 244 -0.41 -24.98 -11.35
C GLU A 244 -1.81 -24.78 -11.94
N ASP A 245 -1.97 -24.96 -13.25
CA ASP A 245 -3.28 -24.86 -13.93
C ASP A 245 -4.26 -25.95 -13.46
N LEU A 246 -3.78 -27.18 -13.28
CA LEU A 246 -4.57 -28.28 -12.71
C LEU A 246 -5.01 -27.96 -11.28
N GLN A 247 -4.10 -27.51 -10.42
CA GLN A 247 -4.42 -27.15 -9.03
C GLN A 247 -5.45 -26.03 -8.96
N LEU A 248 -5.34 -25.03 -9.82
CA LEU A 248 -6.29 -23.91 -9.89
C LEU A 248 -7.67 -24.34 -10.39
N LYS A 249 -7.74 -25.29 -11.34
CA LYS A 249 -9.00 -25.89 -11.81
C LYS A 249 -9.67 -26.72 -10.71
N VAL A 250 -8.91 -27.55 -10.01
CA VAL A 250 -9.41 -28.35 -8.87
C VAL A 250 -9.90 -27.44 -7.75
N GLN A 251 -9.13 -26.38 -7.41
CA GLN A 251 -9.54 -25.39 -6.41
C GLN A 251 -10.82 -24.66 -6.81
N LYS A 252 -10.91 -24.18 -8.06
CA LYS A 252 -12.12 -23.49 -8.55
C LYS A 252 -13.34 -24.39 -8.44
N LYS A 253 -13.19 -25.67 -8.76
CA LYS A 253 -14.29 -26.61 -8.70
C LYS A 253 -14.70 -26.97 -7.27
N ALA A 254 -13.74 -27.24 -6.40
CA ALA A 254 -13.99 -27.59 -5.00
C ALA A 254 -14.64 -26.44 -4.22
N PHE A 255 -14.24 -25.19 -4.48
CA PHE A 255 -14.76 -24.02 -3.74
C PHE A 255 -15.96 -23.34 -4.40
N PHE A 256 -16.15 -23.46 -5.70
CA PHE A 256 -17.18 -22.71 -6.45
C PHE A 256 -18.12 -23.58 -7.28
N GLY A 257 -18.07 -24.91 -7.17
CA GLY A 257 -19.07 -25.81 -7.77
C GLY A 257 -19.03 -25.93 -9.30
N GLY A 258 -17.99 -25.39 -9.96
CA GLY A 258 -17.84 -25.40 -11.41
C GLY A 258 -18.52 -24.20 -12.09
N LEU A 259 -17.73 -23.44 -12.86
CA LEU A 259 -18.17 -22.48 -13.86
C LEU A 259 -17.58 -22.92 -15.20
#